data_AF-A0A7J4TJY6-F1
#
_entry.id   AF-A0A7J4TJY6-F1
#
_cell.length_a   1.000
_cell.length_b   1.000
_cell.length_c   1.000
_cell.angle_alpha   90.00
_cell.angle_beta   90.00
_cell.angle_gamma   90.00
#
_symmetry.space_group_name_H-M   'P 1'
#
loop_
_entity.id
_entity.type
_entity.pdbx_description
1 polymer ?
#
loop_
_entity_poly.entity_id
_entity_poly.type
_entity_poly.pdbx_seq_one_letter_code
_entity_poly.pdbx_strand_id
1 'polypeptide(L)'
;MSILARIKSFFGMEAKPDKNASQEEVEKVAEEKAKPRIGYIHLSGCTGDGMSLTENYDILAPLLTEMVDIVYGQTLVDLWEMPEMDIALVEGSVCLQDEHSLHEL
;
A
#
# COMPACT_ATOMS: atom_id res chain seq x y z
N MET A 1 -4.92 -14.81 45.96
CA MET A 1 -5.14 -13.83 44.88
C MET A 1 -6.64 -13.65 44.69
N SER A 2 -7.13 -12.42 44.77
CA SER A 2 -8.57 -12.08 44.73
C SER A 2 -9.18 -12.37 43.35
N ILE A 3 -10.45 -12.80 43.32
CA ILE A 3 -11.27 -12.98 42.09
C ILE A 3 -11.20 -11.75 41.17
N LEU A 4 -11.07 -10.56 41.76
CA LEU A 4 -10.95 -9.30 41.05
C LEU A 4 -9.71 -9.25 40.12
N ALA A 5 -8.61 -9.91 40.50
CA ALA A 5 -7.39 -9.97 39.70
C ALA A 5 -7.56 -10.87 38.46
N ARG A 6 -8.37 -11.93 38.56
CA ARG A 6 -8.66 -12.85 37.44
C ARG A 6 -9.59 -12.23 36.40
N ILE A 7 -10.52 -11.37 36.83
CA ILE A 7 -11.45 -10.68 35.91
C ILE A 7 -10.70 -9.62 35.10
N LYS A 8 -9.77 -8.88 35.72
CA LYS A 8 -8.94 -7.89 35.01
C LYS A 8 -8.07 -8.51 33.92
N SER A 9 -7.48 -9.68 34.17
CA SER A 9 -6.70 -10.40 33.16
C SER A 9 -7.57 -10.96 32.04
N PHE A 10 -8.81 -11.35 32.33
CA PHE A 10 -9.75 -11.87 31.32
C PHE A 10 -10.28 -10.78 30.38
N PHE A 11 -10.42 -9.54 30.86
CA PHE A 11 -10.90 -8.39 30.07
C PHE A 11 -9.79 -7.54 29.43
N GLY A 12 -8.53 -7.96 29.50
CA GLY A 12 -7.44 -7.29 28.79
C GLY A 12 -7.23 -5.82 29.16
N MET A 13 -7.60 -5.42 30.39
CA MET A 13 -7.59 -4.01 30.83
C MET A 13 -6.27 -3.58 31.49
N GLU A 14 -5.20 -4.37 31.35
CA GLU A 14 -3.85 -4.02 31.83
C GLU A 14 -2.82 -4.11 30.70
N ALA A 15 -2.97 -3.26 29.68
CA ALA A 15 -1.87 -2.82 28.85
C ALA A 15 -2.19 -1.42 28.31
N LYS A 16 -1.51 -0.39 28.83
CA LYS A 16 -1.35 0.83 28.04
C LYS A 16 -0.58 0.43 26.78
N PRO A 17 -0.99 0.84 25.57
CA PRO A 17 -0.22 0.55 24.39
C PRO A 17 1.13 1.25 24.54
N ASP A 18 2.19 0.45 24.63
CA ASP A 18 3.56 0.94 24.69
C ASP A 18 3.90 1.42 23.28
N LYS A 19 3.85 2.74 23.06
CA LYS A 19 4.02 3.36 21.73
C LYS A 19 5.36 3.00 21.08
N ASN A 20 6.34 2.59 21.88
CA ASN A 20 7.67 2.21 21.43
C ASN A 20 7.71 0.78 20.86
N ALA A 21 6.89 -0.15 21.36
CA ALA A 21 6.86 -1.53 20.87
C ALA A 21 6.31 -1.62 19.43
N SER A 22 5.34 -0.77 19.09
CA SER A 22 4.83 -0.67 17.72
C SER A 22 5.81 -0.02 16.73
N GLN A 23 6.77 0.77 17.20
CA GLN A 23 7.77 1.39 16.33
C GLN A 23 8.94 0.44 16.07
N GLU A 24 9.39 -0.29 17.10
CA GLU A 24 10.50 -1.26 16.99
C GLU A 24 10.15 -2.48 16.11
N GLU A 25 8.90 -2.97 16.17
CA GLU A 25 8.45 -4.06 15.29
C GLU A 25 8.28 -3.61 13.83
N VAL A 26 7.89 -2.34 13.60
CA VAL A 26 7.78 -1.76 12.26
C VAL A 26 9.17 -1.55 11.64
N GLU A 27 10.15 -1.07 12.43
CA GLU A 27 11.54 -0.89 11.97
C GLU A 27 12.21 -2.23 11.64
N LYS A 28 12.02 -3.28 12.44
CA LYS A 28 12.60 -4.61 12.16
C LYS A 28 12.02 -5.31 10.94
N VAL A 29 10.74 -5.09 10.61
CA VAL A 29 10.13 -5.66 9.40
C VAL A 29 10.57 -4.89 8.15
N ALA A 30 10.89 -3.61 8.27
CA ALA A 30 11.37 -2.77 7.18
C ALA A 30 12.83 -3.05 6.77
N GLU A 31 13.69 -3.51 7.69
CA GLU A 31 15.10 -3.82 7.38
C GLU A 31 15.30 -5.12 6.56
N GLU A 32 14.38 -6.08 6.62
CA GLU A 32 14.56 -7.41 5.98
C GLU A 32 13.73 -7.65 4.70
N LYS A 33 12.73 -6.81 4.37
CA LYS A 33 11.89 -7.01 3.19
C LYS A 33 12.07 -5.90 2.16
N ALA A 34 12.38 -6.29 0.92
CA ALA A 34 12.31 -5.41 -0.22
C ALA A 34 10.93 -4.74 -0.29
N LYS A 35 10.90 -3.45 -0.64
CA LYS A 35 9.66 -2.69 -0.81
C LYS A 35 8.74 -3.39 -1.82
N PRO A 36 7.42 -3.46 -1.56
CA PRO A 36 6.48 -3.97 -2.55
C PRO A 36 6.59 -3.19 -3.86
N ARG A 37 6.66 -3.92 -4.97
CA ARG A 37 6.71 -3.40 -6.33
C ARG A 37 5.28 -3.20 -6.83
N ILE A 38 4.89 -1.94 -7.04
CA ILE A 38 3.53 -1.56 -7.40
C ILE A 38 3.50 -1.02 -8.83
N GLY A 39 2.54 -1.49 -9.64
CA GLY A 39 2.15 -0.80 -10.87
C GLY A 39 0.85 -0.02 -10.69
N TYR A 40 0.76 1.14 -11.33
CA TYR A 40 -0.47 1.90 -11.48
C TYR A 40 -0.88 1.86 -12.96
N ILE A 41 -1.89 1.06 -13.30
CA ILE A 41 -2.36 0.88 -14.68
C ILE A 41 -3.65 1.66 -14.87
N HIS A 42 -3.65 2.57 -15.85
CA HIS A 42 -4.80 3.40 -16.17
C HIS A 42 -5.47 2.88 -17.45
N LEU A 43 -6.67 2.30 -17.32
CA LEU A 43 -7.49 1.85 -18.46
C LEU A 43 -8.47 2.96 -18.87
N SER A 44 -9.77 2.68 -19.01
CA SER A 44 -10.80 3.70 -19.25
C SER A 44 -11.18 4.41 -17.94
N GLY A 45 -10.20 5.08 -17.33
CA GLY A 45 -10.31 5.83 -16.09
C GLY A 45 -10.40 7.34 -16.30
N CYS A 46 -10.34 8.08 -15.20
CA CYS A 46 -10.28 9.55 -15.21
C CYS A 46 -9.08 10.11 -14.45
N THR A 47 -8.18 9.26 -13.94
CA THR A 47 -7.04 9.57 -13.07
C THR A 47 -7.46 9.99 -11.66
N GLY A 48 -8.76 9.97 -11.36
CA GLY A 48 -9.30 10.39 -10.07
C GLY A 48 -8.81 9.52 -8.92
N ASP A 49 -8.70 8.21 -9.11
CA ASP A 49 -8.19 7.30 -8.07
C ASP A 49 -6.68 7.49 -7.85
N GLY A 50 -5.91 7.77 -8.92
CA GLY A 50 -4.51 8.17 -8.82
C GLY A 50 -4.35 9.48 -8.04
N MET A 51 -5.18 10.47 -8.31
CA MET A 51 -5.22 11.71 -7.53
C MET A 51 -5.56 11.42 -6.06
N SER A 52 -6.58 10.61 -5.78
CA SER A 52 -6.98 10.24 -4.42
C SER A 52 -5.86 9.55 -3.64
N LEU A 53 -5.03 8.72 -4.31
CA LEU A 53 -3.81 8.17 -3.72
C LEU A 53 -2.82 9.29 -3.33
N THR A 54 -2.61 10.27 -4.21
CA THR A 54 -1.71 11.41 -3.93
C THR A 54 -2.23 12.38 -2.87
N GLU A 55 -3.51 12.32 -2.53
CA GLU A 55 -4.10 13.15 -1.46
C GLU A 55 -3.78 12.66 -0.04
N ASN A 56 -2.97 11.61 0.10
CA ASN A 56 -2.36 11.23 1.38
C ASN A 56 -1.21 12.19 1.74
N TYR A 57 -1.51 13.49 1.86
CA TYR A 57 -0.54 14.60 1.82
C TYR A 57 0.63 14.44 2.80
N ASP A 58 0.34 14.07 4.05
CA ASP A 58 1.35 13.96 5.12
C ASP A 58 2.32 12.80 4.89
N ILE A 59 1.90 11.76 4.16
CA ILE A 59 2.65 10.52 3.97
C ILE A 59 3.03 10.25 2.52
N LEU A 60 2.62 11.08 1.55
CA LEU A 60 2.86 10.78 0.14
C LEU A 60 4.35 10.66 -0.18
N ALA A 61 5.17 11.59 0.33
CA ALA A 61 6.61 11.53 0.14
C ALA A 61 7.21 10.24 0.73
N PRO A 62 7.08 9.94 2.05
CA PRO A 62 7.64 8.70 2.62
C PRO A 62 7.02 7.44 2.02
N LEU A 63 5.74 7.46 1.61
CA LEU A 63 5.11 6.35 0.90
C LEU A 63 5.90 6.00 -0.36
N LEU A 64 6.17 6.99 -1.21
CA LEU A 64 6.83 6.80 -2.50
C LEU A 64 8.36 6.61 -2.40
N THR A 65 8.99 7.09 -1.33
CA THR A 65 10.46 7.01 -1.19
C THR A 65 10.93 5.89 -0.28
N GLU A 66 10.13 5.47 0.71
CA GLU A 66 10.55 4.57 1.78
C GLU A 66 9.69 3.31 1.88
N MET A 67 8.39 3.39 1.56
CA MET A 67 7.45 2.29 1.83
C MET A 67 7.22 1.36 0.63
N VAL A 68 7.06 1.90 -0.58
CA VAL A 68 6.77 1.13 -1.80
C VAL A 68 7.64 1.60 -2.96
N ASP A 69 7.80 0.75 -3.97
CA ASP A 69 8.41 1.14 -5.25
C ASP A 69 7.32 1.12 -6.34
N ILE A 70 6.97 2.29 -6.87
CA ILE A 70 6.13 2.37 -8.08
C ILE A 70 7.02 2.05 -9.28
N VAL A 71 6.81 0.88 -9.89
CA VAL A 71 7.68 0.32 -10.93
C VAL A 71 7.08 0.38 -12.33
N TYR A 72 5.78 0.66 -12.46
CA TYR A 72 5.09 0.73 -13.76
C TYR A 72 3.87 1.64 -13.70
N GLY A 73 3.52 2.22 -14.86
CA GLY A 73 2.43 3.18 -15.01
C GLY A 73 2.91 4.48 -15.64
N GLN A 74 2.61 4.68 -16.93
CA GLN A 74 3.18 5.75 -17.75
C GLN A 74 2.77 7.17 -17.30
N THR A 75 1.78 7.29 -16.42
CA THR A 75 1.46 8.55 -15.74
C THR A 75 2.57 8.99 -14.77
N LEU A 76 3.30 8.04 -14.18
CA LEU A 76 4.23 8.27 -13.06
C LEU A 76 5.67 7.77 -13.33
N VAL A 77 5.83 6.81 -14.24
CA VAL A 77 7.11 6.12 -14.50
C VAL A 77 7.41 6.13 -16.00
N ASP A 78 8.60 6.59 -16.38
CA ASP A 78 9.10 6.57 -17.75
C ASP A 78 9.57 5.16 -18.16
N LEU A 79 8.66 4.18 -18.17
CA LEU A 79 8.91 2.78 -18.53
C LEU A 79 7.79 2.24 -19.43
N TRP A 80 8.17 1.59 -20.55
CA TRP A 80 7.22 1.08 -21.55
C TRP A 80 7.14 -0.45 -21.63
N GLU A 81 8.07 -1.16 -20.98
CA GLU A 81 8.03 -2.63 -20.87
C GLU A 81 7.49 -2.99 -19.48
N MET A 82 6.34 -3.68 -19.43
CA MET A 82 5.69 -4.03 -18.17
C MET A 82 6.56 -5.01 -17.37
N PRO A 83 7.01 -4.64 -16.15
CA PRO A 83 7.77 -5.53 -15.29
C PRO A 83 6.86 -6.42 -14.45
N GLU A 84 7.45 -7.38 -13.75
CA GLU A 84 6.78 -8.09 -12.66
C GLU A 84 6.46 -7.14 -11.48
N MET A 85 5.26 -7.31 -10.92
CA MET A 85 4.68 -6.48 -9.86
C MET A 85 4.11 -7.38 -8.76
N ASP A 86 4.26 -6.96 -7.49
CA ASP A 86 3.61 -7.61 -6.36
C ASP A 86 2.12 -7.21 -6.28
N ILE A 87 1.83 -5.95 -6.64
CA ILE A 87 0.48 -5.37 -6.62
C ILE A 87 0.28 -4.52 -7.88
N ALA A 88 -0.85 -4.69 -8.55
CA ALA A 88 -1.32 -3.80 -9.61
C ALA A 88 -2.54 -3.01 -9.15
N LEU A 89 -2.42 -1.69 -9.11
CA LEU A 89 -3.53 -0.76 -8.91
C LEU A 89 -4.12 -0.43 -10.29
N VAL A 90 -5.20 -1.11 -10.66
CA VAL A 90 -5.86 -0.96 -11.96
C VAL A 90 -7.03 0.02 -11.83
N GLU A 91 -6.93 1.15 -12.51
CA GLU A 91 -7.96 2.18 -12.54
C GLU A 91 -8.81 2.10 -13.82
N GLY A 92 -10.12 2.27 -13.66
CA GLY A 92 -11.05 2.39 -14.77
C GLY A 92 -11.57 1.04 -15.26
N SER A 93 -12.62 1.10 -16.08
CA SER A 93 -13.15 -0.08 -16.76
C SER A 93 -12.32 -0.44 -18.00
N VAL A 94 -12.58 -1.62 -18.57
CA VAL A 94 -12.01 -2.03 -19.87
C VAL A 94 -13.00 -1.75 -21.00
N CYS A 95 -12.56 -1.06 -22.06
CA CYS A 95 -13.33 -0.86 -23.28
C CYS A 95 -13.19 -2.11 -24.18
N LEU A 96 -14.28 -2.81 -24.45
CA LEU A 96 -14.25 -4.08 -25.19
C LEU A 96 -13.93 -3.92 -26.69
N GLN A 97 -13.92 -2.69 -27.21
CA GLN A 97 -13.59 -2.38 -28.59
C GLN A 97 -12.17 -1.82 -28.75
N ASP A 98 -11.42 -1.70 -27.65
CA ASP A 98 -10.03 -1.26 -27.68
C ASP A 98 -9.09 -2.45 -27.44
N GLU A 99 -8.42 -2.90 -28.51
CA GLU A 99 -7.55 -4.09 -28.50
C GLU A 99 -6.37 -3.94 -27.53
N HIS A 100 -5.85 -2.73 -27.37
CA HIS A 100 -4.77 -2.47 -26.41
C HIS A 100 -5.26 -2.70 -24.97
N SER A 101 -6.38 -2.08 -24.59
CA SER A 101 -6.97 -2.25 -23.25
C SER A 101 -7.33 -3.71 -22.91
N LEU A 102 -7.73 -4.53 -23.89
CA LEU A 102 -8.05 -5.94 -23.68
C LEU A 102 -6.84 -6.82 -23.39
N HIS A 103 -5.65 -6.37 -23.78
CA HIS A 103 -4.40 -7.14 -23.72
C HIS A 103 -3.30 -6.46 -22.90
N GLU A 104 -3.65 -5.38 -22.19
CA GLU A 104 -2.71 -4.65 -21.34
C GLU A 104 -2.27 -5.48 -20.11
N LEU A 105 -3.14 -6.36 -19.58
CA LEU A 105 -2.90 -7.22 -18.41
C LEU A 105 -3.13 -8.70 -18.73
#